data_AF-A0A6A3Y220-F1
#
_entry.id   AF-A0A6A3Y220-F1
#
_cell.length_a   1.000
_cell.length_b   1.000
_cell.length_c   1.000
_cell.angle_alpha   90.00
_cell.angle_beta   90.00
_cell.angle_gamma   90.00
#
_symmetry.space_group_name_H-M   'P 1'
#
loop_
_entity.id
_entity.type
_entity.pdbx_description
1 polymer ?
#
loop_
_entity_poly.entity_id
_entity_poly.type
_entity_poly.pdbx_seq_one_letter_code
_entity_poly.pdbx_strand_id
1 'polypeptide(L)'
;MSATDAKTGGGLEKFNGKSYTMWKDKLLTHVNSLDHEYQTKLLEKRQPEAKVLMADFLRSNPEKPASPTTEISEQKMLEMRWDVAHWKRGRGDLQNLLNRVLPNFFLSTLPDVVSSMDPCEVIRLLEKSQGGAAGLIELTRSLTKLTRTPWRDLRTLFAQLKKARNEINRKTRKLFNQDMVSESWLCVEVLSQLPSEYWASSISMTKEDFTVDKVEGALRRIFGEKSKKDVGLMDKTQVTHINNIRTKVVGQKRKPTSTEGDRSCFYCFEAGHFKSDCPAKAADRDPNRQGDLISGRT
;
A
#
# COMPACT_ATOMS: atom_id res chain seq x y z
N MET A 1 -25.47 -45.25 8.24
CA MET A 1 -24.81 -44.16 8.98
C MET A 1 -24.03 -43.33 7.98
N SER A 2 -24.58 -42.17 7.61
CA SER A 2 -23.94 -41.20 6.73
C SER A 2 -22.93 -40.36 7.51
N ALA A 3 -21.79 -40.07 6.91
CA ALA A 3 -21.07 -38.80 7.07
C ALA A 3 -19.83 -38.80 6.16
N THR A 4 -19.89 -38.06 5.06
CA THR A 4 -19.02 -36.91 4.82
C THR A 4 -19.42 -36.29 3.49
N ASP A 5 -20.34 -35.34 3.58
CA ASP A 5 -20.63 -34.38 2.53
C ASP A 5 -19.35 -33.63 2.17
N ALA A 6 -18.96 -33.75 0.90
CA ALA A 6 -17.99 -32.87 0.28
C ALA A 6 -18.51 -31.44 0.34
N LYS A 7 -17.83 -30.61 1.13
CA LYS A 7 -18.13 -29.19 1.32
C LYS A 7 -17.71 -28.38 0.08
N THR A 8 -18.48 -28.47 -0.99
CA THR A 8 -18.38 -27.58 -2.16
C THR A 8 -19.28 -26.37 -1.92
N GLY A 9 -18.78 -25.36 -1.20
CA GLY A 9 -19.55 -24.17 -0.83
C GLY A 9 -18.71 -22.90 -0.96
N GLY A 10 -18.22 -22.63 -2.17
CA GLY A 10 -17.47 -21.43 -2.52
C GLY A 10 -18.36 -20.18 -2.53
N GLY A 11 -18.66 -19.63 -1.35
CA GLY A 11 -19.33 -18.34 -1.23
C GLY A 11 -18.39 -17.19 -1.61
N LEU A 12 -18.82 -16.31 -2.51
CA LEU A 12 -18.08 -15.08 -2.81
C LEU A 12 -18.06 -14.16 -1.58
N GLU A 13 -16.87 -13.77 -1.14
CA GLU A 13 -16.69 -12.86 0.01
C GLU A 13 -17.17 -11.44 -0.31
N LYS A 14 -17.71 -10.76 0.72
CA LYS A 14 -18.04 -9.34 0.62
C LYS A 14 -16.79 -8.50 0.34
N PHE A 15 -16.90 -7.55 -0.58
CA PHE A 15 -15.86 -6.59 -0.85
C PHE A 15 -15.64 -5.69 0.37
N ASN A 16 -14.41 -5.66 0.86
CA ASN A 16 -14.03 -4.89 2.04
C ASN A 16 -13.37 -3.55 1.71
N GLY A 17 -13.42 -3.11 0.45
CA GLY A 17 -12.78 -1.88 -0.02
C GLY A 17 -11.30 -2.03 -0.37
N LYS A 18 -10.73 -3.24 -0.28
CA LYS A 18 -9.30 -3.50 -0.54
C LYS A 18 -9.10 -4.48 -1.68
N SER A 19 -7.95 -4.37 -2.36
CA SER A 19 -7.54 -5.30 -3.42
C SER A 19 -8.63 -5.50 -4.49
N TYR A 20 -9.25 -4.41 -4.95
CA TYR A 20 -10.37 -4.44 -5.89
C TYR A 20 -10.13 -5.34 -7.10
N THR A 21 -8.93 -5.32 -7.69
CA THR A 21 -8.58 -6.17 -8.83
C THR A 21 -8.71 -7.66 -8.51
N MET A 22 -8.16 -8.11 -7.39
CA MET A 22 -8.27 -9.51 -6.94
C MET A 22 -9.72 -9.88 -6.61
N TRP A 23 -10.46 -8.96 -5.98
CA TRP A 23 -11.86 -9.21 -5.66
C TRP A 23 -12.73 -9.27 -6.92
N LYS A 24 -12.50 -8.39 -7.91
CA LYS A 24 -13.20 -8.37 -9.20
C LYS A 24 -12.95 -9.68 -9.97
N ASP A 25 -11.73 -10.19 -9.93
CA ASP A 25 -11.38 -11.48 -10.54
C ASP A 25 -12.14 -12.65 -9.89
N LYS A 26 -12.20 -12.66 -8.54
CA LYS A 26 -13.03 -13.63 -7.80
C LYS A 26 -14.52 -13.51 -8.11
N LEU A 27 -15.04 -12.28 -8.21
CA LEU A 27 -16.43 -12.02 -8.60
C LEU A 27 -16.71 -12.60 -9.99
N LEU A 28 -15.87 -12.31 -10.97
CA LEU A 28 -16.02 -12.80 -12.34
C LEU A 28 -15.99 -14.34 -12.38
N THR A 29 -15.08 -14.96 -11.64
CA THR A 29 -14.99 -16.42 -11.54
C THR A 29 -16.26 -17.03 -10.95
N HIS A 30 -16.79 -16.44 -9.87
CA HIS A 30 -18.04 -16.90 -9.26
C HIS A 30 -19.24 -16.73 -10.21
N VAL A 31 -19.32 -15.61 -10.92
CA VAL A 31 -20.36 -15.35 -11.92
C VAL A 31 -20.31 -16.36 -13.06
N ASN A 32 -19.12 -16.63 -13.62
CA ASN A 32 -18.96 -17.65 -14.67
C ASN A 32 -19.38 -19.05 -14.19
N SER A 33 -19.11 -19.40 -12.92
CA SER A 33 -19.57 -20.67 -12.34
C SER A 33 -21.11 -20.75 -12.29
N LEU A 34 -21.78 -19.67 -11.89
CA LEU A 34 -23.24 -19.60 -11.83
C LEU A 34 -23.87 -19.66 -13.22
N ASP A 35 -23.24 -19.03 -14.22
CA ASP A 35 -23.69 -19.11 -15.61
C ASP A 35 -23.51 -20.51 -16.19
N HIS A 36 -22.39 -21.18 -15.90
CA HIS A 36 -22.17 -22.55 -16.33
C HIS A 36 -23.19 -23.53 -15.73
N GLU A 37 -23.49 -23.40 -14.43
CA GLU A 37 -24.53 -24.18 -13.77
C GLU A 37 -25.91 -23.93 -14.40
N TYR A 38 -26.20 -22.67 -14.72
CA TYR A 38 -27.47 -22.30 -15.35
C TYR A 38 -27.60 -22.89 -16.76
N GLN A 39 -26.58 -22.76 -17.61
CA GLN A 39 -26.59 -23.35 -18.95
C GLN A 39 -26.73 -24.88 -18.91
N THR A 40 -26.05 -25.54 -17.97
CA THR A 40 -26.17 -27.00 -17.79
C THR A 40 -27.62 -27.40 -17.49
N LYS A 41 -28.31 -26.66 -16.62
CA LYS A 41 -29.73 -26.90 -16.31
C LYS A 41 -30.66 -26.65 -17.50
N LEU A 42 -30.33 -25.70 -18.39
CA LEU A 42 -31.10 -25.49 -19.63
C LEU A 42 -30.97 -26.69 -20.56
N LEU A 43 -29.76 -27.22 -20.72
CA LEU A 43 -29.49 -28.41 -21.53
C LEU A 43 -30.25 -29.64 -21.01
N GLU A 44 -30.21 -29.88 -19.70
CA GLU A 44 -30.95 -30.98 -19.05
C GLU A 44 -32.47 -30.89 -19.30
N LYS A 45 -33.01 -29.66 -19.30
CA LYS A 45 -34.43 -29.39 -19.54
C LYS A 45 -34.81 -29.28 -21.01
N ARG A 46 -33.86 -29.47 -21.94
CA ARG A 46 -34.03 -29.26 -23.39
C ARG A 46 -34.59 -27.87 -23.73
N GLN A 47 -34.20 -26.87 -22.95
CA GLN A 47 -34.55 -25.47 -23.18
C GLN A 47 -33.52 -24.81 -24.10
N PRO A 48 -33.89 -23.73 -24.82
CA PRO A 48 -32.95 -23.00 -25.66
C PRO A 48 -31.82 -22.40 -24.80
N GLU A 49 -30.63 -22.31 -25.39
CA GLU A 49 -29.47 -21.73 -24.73
C GLU A 49 -29.69 -20.23 -24.44
N ALA A 50 -29.15 -19.77 -23.31
CA ALA A 50 -29.16 -18.36 -22.95
C ALA A 50 -28.14 -17.58 -23.78
N LYS A 51 -28.64 -16.69 -24.64
CA LYS A 51 -27.82 -15.77 -25.45
C LYS A 51 -27.15 -14.67 -24.63
N VAL A 52 -27.75 -14.30 -23.51
CA VAL A 52 -27.22 -13.31 -22.57
C VAL A 52 -27.14 -13.95 -21.19
N LEU A 53 -25.94 -13.94 -20.63
CA LEU A 53 -25.58 -14.51 -19.35
C LEU A 53 -25.30 -13.40 -18.32
N MET A 54 -25.15 -13.79 -17.06
CA MET A 54 -24.85 -12.84 -15.98
C MET A 54 -23.48 -12.18 -16.18
N ALA A 55 -22.49 -12.94 -16.68
CA ALA A 55 -21.14 -12.48 -16.98
C ALA A 55 -21.10 -11.38 -18.03
N ASP A 56 -22.08 -11.31 -18.94
CA ASP A 56 -22.11 -10.30 -19.99
C ASP A 56 -22.30 -8.90 -19.39
N PHE A 57 -23.14 -8.77 -18.36
CA PHE A 57 -23.33 -7.51 -17.62
C PHE A 57 -22.09 -7.07 -16.81
N LEU A 58 -21.12 -7.96 -16.56
CA LEU A 58 -19.84 -7.58 -15.95
C LEU A 58 -18.84 -7.02 -16.97
N ARG A 59 -19.01 -7.37 -18.25
CA ARG A 59 -18.06 -7.08 -19.33
C ARG A 59 -18.56 -5.97 -20.25
N SER A 60 -19.86 -5.89 -20.46
CA SER A 60 -20.53 -4.96 -21.36
C SER A 60 -21.91 -4.56 -20.80
N ASN A 61 -22.60 -3.68 -21.52
CA ASN A 61 -23.99 -3.34 -21.23
C ASN A 61 -24.88 -4.00 -22.31
N PRO A 62 -25.31 -5.27 -22.13
CA PRO A 62 -26.06 -5.99 -23.15
C PRO A 62 -27.45 -5.36 -23.35
N GLU A 63 -27.78 -5.07 -24.61
CA GLU A 63 -29.07 -4.46 -24.97
C GLU A 63 -30.24 -5.37 -24.58
N LYS A 64 -31.34 -4.75 -24.15
CA LYS A 64 -32.56 -5.47 -23.81
C LYS A 64 -33.20 -6.04 -25.08
N PRO A 65 -33.46 -7.37 -25.15
CA PRO A 65 -34.11 -7.96 -26.31
C PRO A 65 -35.51 -7.38 -26.56
N ALA A 66 -35.87 -7.26 -27.84
CA ALA A 66 -37.19 -6.80 -28.25
C ALA A 66 -38.28 -7.75 -27.74
N SER A 67 -39.43 -7.20 -27.35
CA SER A 67 -40.60 -8.01 -27.00
C SER A 67 -41.32 -8.45 -28.28
N PRO A 68 -41.96 -9.64 -28.28
CA PRO A 68 -42.71 -10.10 -29.45
C PRO A 68 -43.85 -9.13 -29.79
N THR A 69 -43.98 -8.76 -31.06
CA THR A 69 -45.15 -8.04 -31.62
C THR A 69 -46.09 -9.00 -32.35
N THR A 70 -47.32 -8.56 -32.61
CA THR A 70 -48.45 -9.39 -33.11
C THR A 70 -48.28 -10.01 -34.50
N GLU A 71 -47.24 -9.66 -35.27
CA GLU A 71 -47.04 -10.10 -36.66
C GLU A 71 -45.90 -11.12 -36.84
N ILE A 72 -45.65 -11.98 -35.84
CA ILE A 72 -44.51 -12.92 -35.86
C ILE A 72 -45.00 -14.36 -35.64
N SER A 73 -44.35 -15.34 -36.28
CA SER A 73 -44.66 -16.77 -36.08
C SER A 73 -44.56 -17.18 -34.60
N GLU A 74 -45.39 -18.14 -34.18
CA GLU A 74 -45.45 -18.62 -32.78
C GLU A 74 -44.09 -19.08 -32.26
N GLN A 75 -43.33 -19.80 -33.10
CA GLN A 75 -41.99 -20.28 -32.77
C GLN A 75 -41.03 -19.12 -32.47
N LYS A 76 -41.05 -18.08 -33.31
CA LYS A 76 -40.18 -16.91 -33.14
C LYS A 76 -40.64 -16.02 -31.99
N MET A 77 -41.95 -15.96 -31.71
CA MET A 77 -42.44 -15.33 -30.47
C MET A 77 -41.94 -16.06 -29.22
N LEU A 78 -41.90 -17.40 -29.24
CA LEU A 78 -41.41 -18.20 -28.13
C LEU A 78 -39.91 -17.99 -27.90
N GLU A 79 -39.11 -17.97 -28.97
CA GLU A 79 -37.67 -17.65 -28.91
C GLU A 79 -37.42 -16.25 -28.33
N MET A 80 -38.15 -15.24 -28.80
CA MET A 80 -38.05 -13.86 -28.26
C MET A 80 -38.44 -13.79 -26.78
N ARG A 81 -39.43 -14.57 -26.34
CA ARG A 81 -39.80 -14.67 -24.92
C ARG A 81 -38.68 -15.26 -24.07
N TRP A 82 -38.01 -16.31 -24.56
CA TRP A 82 -36.84 -16.88 -23.90
C TRP A 82 -35.69 -15.89 -23.80
N ASP A 83 -35.38 -15.17 -24.88
CA ASP A 83 -34.34 -14.13 -24.89
C ASP A 83 -34.60 -13.06 -23.82
N VAL A 84 -35.84 -12.56 -23.72
CA VAL A 84 -36.24 -11.60 -22.68
C VAL A 84 -36.15 -12.20 -21.28
N ALA A 85 -36.53 -13.47 -21.10
CA ALA A 85 -36.47 -14.15 -19.80
C ALA A 85 -35.02 -14.34 -19.33
N HIS A 86 -34.13 -14.81 -20.22
CA HIS A 86 -32.71 -15.00 -19.96
C HIS A 86 -32.03 -13.66 -19.61
N TRP A 87 -32.31 -12.60 -20.38
CA TRP A 87 -31.78 -11.26 -20.10
C TRP A 87 -32.24 -10.76 -18.72
N LYS A 88 -33.54 -10.87 -18.39
CA LYS A 88 -34.08 -10.45 -17.08
C LYS A 88 -33.44 -11.24 -15.93
N ARG A 89 -33.24 -12.54 -16.11
CA ARG A 89 -32.59 -13.43 -15.12
C ARG A 89 -31.15 -13.00 -14.88
N GLY A 90 -30.35 -12.85 -15.94
CA GLY A 90 -28.94 -12.44 -15.83
C GLY A 90 -28.80 -11.09 -15.11
N ARG A 91 -29.61 -10.11 -15.50
CA ARG A 91 -29.65 -8.79 -14.86
C ARG A 91 -30.03 -8.87 -13.38
N GLY A 92 -31.13 -9.56 -13.06
CA GLY A 92 -31.66 -9.65 -11.70
C GLY A 92 -30.74 -10.42 -10.75
N ASP A 93 -30.16 -11.53 -11.21
CA ASP A 93 -29.24 -12.33 -10.42
C ASP A 93 -27.96 -11.55 -10.10
N LEU A 94 -27.41 -10.81 -11.08
CA LEU A 94 -26.25 -9.94 -10.83
C LEU A 94 -26.60 -8.84 -9.83
N GLN A 95 -27.77 -8.20 -9.98
CA GLN A 95 -28.23 -7.16 -9.07
C GLN A 95 -28.30 -7.67 -7.62
N ASN A 96 -28.90 -8.86 -7.43
CA ASN A 96 -29.00 -9.52 -6.14
C ASN A 96 -27.62 -9.88 -5.58
N LEU A 97 -26.71 -10.35 -6.43
CA LEU A 97 -25.33 -10.65 -6.04
C LEU A 97 -24.63 -9.38 -5.56
N LEU A 98 -24.66 -8.30 -6.34
CA LEU A 98 -24.04 -7.01 -6.00
C LEU A 98 -24.57 -6.46 -4.68
N ASN A 99 -25.89 -6.53 -4.43
CA ASN A 99 -26.47 -6.09 -3.16
C ASN A 99 -25.94 -6.89 -1.95
N ARG A 100 -25.53 -8.15 -2.15
CA ARG A 100 -24.96 -8.99 -1.08
C ARG A 100 -23.47 -8.77 -0.89
N VAL A 101 -22.72 -8.62 -1.97
CA VAL A 101 -21.25 -8.62 -1.94
C VAL A 101 -20.63 -7.24 -1.83
N LEU A 102 -21.37 -6.17 -2.13
CA LEU A 102 -20.88 -4.82 -1.96
C LEU A 102 -21.04 -4.33 -0.52
N PRO A 103 -20.11 -3.50 -0.03
CA PRO A 103 -20.15 -3.03 1.35
C PRO A 103 -21.16 -1.90 1.53
N ASN A 104 -21.83 -1.87 2.68
CA ASN A 104 -22.86 -0.87 3.00
C ASN A 104 -22.38 0.58 2.82
N PHE A 105 -21.12 0.87 3.14
CA PHE A 105 -20.57 2.22 2.96
C PHE A 105 -20.54 2.65 1.48
N PHE A 106 -20.38 1.71 0.55
CA PHE A 106 -20.45 2.01 -0.89
C PHE A 106 -21.90 2.16 -1.32
N LEU A 107 -22.78 1.26 -0.83
CA LEU A 107 -24.21 1.33 -1.14
C LEU A 107 -24.82 2.67 -0.72
N SER A 108 -24.41 3.24 0.42
CA SER A 108 -24.86 4.57 0.87
C SER A 108 -24.35 5.74 0.03
N THR A 109 -23.40 5.51 -0.89
CA THR A 109 -22.88 6.55 -1.80
C THR A 109 -23.52 6.50 -3.18
N LEU A 110 -24.38 5.51 -3.44
CA LEU A 110 -25.06 5.37 -4.71
C LEU A 110 -26.16 6.45 -4.85
N PRO A 111 -26.45 6.89 -6.09
CA PRO A 111 -27.54 7.85 -6.34
C PRO A 111 -28.93 7.33 -5.96
N ASP A 112 -29.11 6.00 -5.95
CA ASP A 112 -30.37 5.33 -5.64
C ASP A 112 -30.08 3.93 -5.06
N VAL A 113 -31.13 3.22 -4.63
CA VAL A 113 -31.03 1.85 -4.10
C VAL A 113 -30.58 0.87 -5.17
N VAL A 114 -29.74 -0.10 -4.81
CA VAL A 114 -29.21 -1.11 -5.76
C VAL A 114 -30.32 -1.80 -6.55
N SER A 115 -31.47 -2.04 -5.92
CA SER A 115 -32.64 -2.70 -6.52
C SER A 115 -33.30 -1.91 -7.67
N SER A 116 -33.12 -0.60 -7.75
CA SER A 116 -33.64 0.23 -8.86
C SER A 116 -32.57 0.53 -9.91
N MET A 117 -31.30 0.47 -9.54
CA MET A 117 -30.18 0.76 -10.44
C MET A 117 -29.88 -0.37 -11.42
N ASP A 118 -29.34 0.00 -12.59
CA ASP A 118 -28.79 -0.98 -13.50
C ASP A 118 -27.47 -1.58 -12.96
N PRO A 119 -27.29 -2.92 -12.94
CA PRO A 119 -26.07 -3.54 -12.41
C PRO A 119 -24.77 -3.05 -13.07
N CYS A 120 -24.80 -2.74 -14.37
CA CYS A 120 -23.64 -2.20 -15.09
C CYS A 120 -23.23 -0.84 -14.53
N GLU A 121 -24.22 0.00 -14.21
CA GLU A 121 -23.99 1.33 -13.63
C GLU A 121 -23.43 1.23 -12.21
N VAL A 122 -23.92 0.29 -11.39
CA VAL A 122 -23.38 0.02 -10.05
C VAL A 122 -21.89 -0.38 -10.13
N ILE A 123 -21.54 -1.26 -11.06
CA ILE A 123 -20.15 -1.69 -11.29
C ILE A 123 -19.29 -0.52 -11.75
N ARG A 124 -19.78 0.29 -12.69
CA ARG A 124 -19.08 1.47 -13.19
C ARG A 124 -18.81 2.48 -12.08
N LEU A 125 -19.78 2.74 -11.21
CA LEU A 125 -19.61 3.62 -10.05
C LEU A 125 -18.63 3.05 -9.03
N LEU A 126 -18.65 1.72 -8.82
CA LEU A 126 -17.68 1.05 -7.98
C LEU A 126 -16.26 1.24 -8.54
N GLU A 127 -16.06 0.95 -9.82
CA GLU A 127 -14.77 1.16 -10.51
C GLU A 127 -14.29 2.59 -10.41
N LYS A 128 -15.20 3.56 -10.61
CA LYS A 128 -14.90 4.98 -10.45
C LYS A 128 -14.46 5.32 -9.02
N SER A 129 -15.13 4.76 -8.00
CA SER A 129 -14.76 4.96 -6.60
C SER A 129 -13.36 4.42 -6.31
N GLN A 130 -13.02 3.26 -6.88
CA GLN A 130 -11.70 2.65 -6.78
C GLN A 130 -10.65 3.43 -7.59
N GLY A 131 -11.04 4.08 -8.68
CA GLY A 131 -10.18 4.96 -9.48
C GLY A 131 -9.95 6.35 -8.90
N GLY A 132 -10.84 6.83 -8.02
CA GLY A 132 -10.81 8.18 -7.43
C GLY A 132 -10.08 8.30 -6.09
N ALA A 133 -10.55 9.20 -5.24
CA ALA A 133 -9.96 9.50 -3.93
C ALA A 133 -9.89 8.28 -3.01
N ALA A 134 -10.93 7.42 -2.99
CA ALA A 134 -10.94 6.24 -2.12
C ALA A 134 -9.81 5.26 -2.46
N GLY A 135 -9.56 5.00 -3.74
CA GLY A 135 -8.42 4.16 -4.11
C GLY A 135 -7.07 4.84 -3.94
N LEU A 136 -6.98 6.19 -3.95
CA LEU A 136 -5.75 6.88 -3.56
C LEU A 136 -5.47 6.73 -2.06
N ILE A 137 -6.50 6.85 -1.23
CA ILE A 137 -6.41 6.63 0.22
C ILE A 137 -5.94 5.20 0.50
N GLU A 138 -6.45 4.19 -0.20
CA GLU A 138 -6.04 2.80 0.03
C GLU A 138 -4.60 2.51 -0.41
N LEU A 139 -4.13 3.12 -1.51
CA LEU A 139 -2.72 3.06 -1.90
C LEU A 139 -1.82 3.70 -0.84
N THR A 140 -2.23 4.84 -0.30
CA THR A 140 -1.49 5.55 0.77
C THR A 140 -1.44 4.72 2.05
N ARG A 141 -2.57 4.14 2.49
CA ARG A 141 -2.61 3.22 3.64
C ARG A 141 -1.71 2.00 3.43
N SER A 142 -1.68 1.47 2.21
CA SER A 142 -0.84 0.34 1.84
C SER A 142 0.65 0.70 1.92
N LEU A 143 1.05 1.90 1.47
CA LEU A 143 2.42 2.41 1.62
C LEU A 143 2.83 2.54 3.10
N THR A 144 2.01 3.16 3.93
CA THR A 144 2.26 3.27 5.39
C THR A 144 2.28 1.91 6.07
N LYS A 145 1.47 0.96 5.60
CA LYS A 145 1.46 -0.40 6.14
C LYS A 145 2.78 -1.12 5.84
N LEU A 146 3.34 -0.98 4.64
CA LEU A 146 4.61 -1.63 4.23
C LEU A 146 5.76 -1.30 5.19
N THR A 147 5.90 -0.04 5.59
CA THR A 147 6.97 0.40 6.50
C THR A 147 6.74 -0.06 7.94
N ARG A 148 5.48 -0.12 8.38
CA ARG A 148 5.11 -0.49 9.75
C ARG A 148 5.11 -2.00 10.00
N THR A 149 4.70 -2.81 9.02
CA THR A 149 4.68 -4.27 9.15
C THR A 149 6.08 -4.90 9.15
N PRO A 150 6.24 -6.12 9.70
CA PRO A 150 7.51 -6.83 9.61
C PRO A 150 7.90 -7.07 8.15
N TRP A 151 9.10 -6.63 7.77
CA TRP A 151 9.71 -6.89 6.47
C TRP A 151 10.91 -7.85 6.62
N ARG A 152 11.15 -8.64 5.56
CA ARG A 152 12.19 -9.68 5.54
C ARG A 152 13.60 -9.11 5.37
N ASP A 153 13.75 -8.17 4.45
CA ASP A 153 15.01 -7.55 4.11
C ASP A 153 14.76 -6.15 3.49
N LEU A 154 15.79 -5.30 3.52
CA LEU A 154 15.70 -3.94 3.03
C LEU A 154 15.49 -3.87 1.51
N ARG A 155 16.09 -4.75 0.71
CA ARG A 155 15.98 -4.73 -0.76
C ARG A 155 14.53 -4.96 -1.18
N THR A 156 13.88 -5.97 -0.62
CA THR A 156 12.47 -6.27 -0.89
C THR A 156 11.56 -5.12 -0.44
N LEU A 157 11.83 -4.53 0.74
CA LEU A 157 11.09 -3.38 1.23
C LEU A 157 11.19 -2.18 0.26
N PHE A 158 12.39 -1.77 -0.11
CA PHE A 158 12.59 -0.64 -1.03
C PHE A 158 11.97 -0.88 -2.40
N ALA A 159 12.04 -2.11 -2.94
CA ALA A 159 11.36 -2.45 -4.19
C ALA A 159 9.83 -2.28 -4.09
N GLN A 160 9.22 -2.75 -2.98
CA GLN A 160 7.79 -2.61 -2.73
C GLN A 160 7.38 -1.13 -2.53
N LEU A 161 8.20 -0.36 -1.82
CA LEU A 161 7.99 1.06 -1.58
C LEU A 161 8.11 1.90 -2.85
N LYS A 162 9.12 1.65 -3.70
CA LYS A 162 9.29 2.28 -5.02
C LYS A 162 8.06 2.00 -5.89
N LYS A 163 7.58 0.76 -5.92
CA LYS A 163 6.36 0.39 -6.65
C LYS A 163 5.12 1.11 -6.12
N ALA A 164 4.92 1.15 -4.80
CA ALA A 164 3.79 1.82 -4.17
C ALA A 164 3.81 3.34 -4.40
N ARG A 165 4.97 3.99 -4.27
CA ARG A 165 5.18 5.41 -4.63
C ARG A 165 4.77 5.67 -6.08
N ASN A 166 5.26 4.87 -7.02
CA ASN A 166 4.99 5.07 -8.44
C ASN A 166 3.49 4.97 -8.75
N GLU A 167 2.78 4.04 -8.12
CA GLU A 167 1.34 3.88 -8.30
C GLU A 167 0.56 5.06 -7.70
N ILE A 168 0.94 5.52 -6.51
CA ILE A 168 0.36 6.71 -5.88
C ILE A 168 0.56 7.93 -6.77
N ASN A 169 1.80 8.21 -7.21
CA ASN A 169 2.10 9.38 -8.03
C ASN A 169 1.44 9.30 -9.41
N ARG A 170 1.37 8.10 -10.01
CA ARG A 170 0.60 7.90 -11.25
C ARG A 170 -0.86 8.31 -11.07
N LYS A 171 -1.45 7.99 -9.93
CA LYS A 171 -2.84 8.32 -9.61
C LYS A 171 -3.01 9.79 -9.28
N THR A 172 -2.13 10.39 -8.48
CA THR A 172 -2.22 11.81 -8.12
C THR A 172 -1.93 12.73 -9.30
N ARG A 173 -1.07 12.33 -10.26
CA ARG A 173 -0.94 13.04 -11.55
C ARG A 173 -2.25 13.07 -12.33
N LYS A 174 -3.03 11.98 -12.31
CA LYS A 174 -4.35 11.97 -12.97
C LYS A 174 -5.41 12.81 -12.24
N LEU A 175 -5.35 12.87 -10.91
CA LEU A 175 -6.36 13.55 -10.09
C LEU A 175 -6.08 15.04 -9.86
N PHE A 176 -4.82 15.40 -9.65
CA PHE A 176 -4.38 16.74 -9.23
C PHE A 176 -3.21 17.29 -10.06
N ASN A 177 -2.79 16.58 -11.12
CA ASN A 177 -1.64 16.93 -11.97
C ASN A 177 -0.32 17.13 -11.20
N GLN A 178 -0.14 16.40 -10.09
CA GLN A 178 1.05 16.52 -9.24
C GLN A 178 1.44 15.19 -8.61
N ASP A 179 2.75 15.01 -8.36
CA ASP A 179 3.29 13.91 -7.56
C ASP A 179 3.08 14.16 -6.07
N MET A 180 2.47 13.22 -5.36
CA MET A 180 2.19 13.35 -3.93
C MET A 180 3.34 12.83 -3.05
N VAL A 181 4.03 11.78 -3.49
CA VAL A 181 5.09 11.12 -2.71
C VAL A 181 6.45 11.39 -3.35
N SER A 182 7.24 12.24 -2.69
CA SER A 182 8.63 12.51 -3.08
C SER A 182 9.58 11.40 -2.63
N GLU A 183 10.79 11.37 -3.19
CA GLU A 183 11.85 10.44 -2.75
C GLU A 183 12.26 10.72 -1.31
N SER A 184 12.47 11.99 -0.98
CA SER A 184 12.88 12.40 0.35
C SER A 184 11.85 12.00 1.40
N TRP A 185 10.55 12.16 1.13
CA TRP A 185 9.52 11.70 2.06
C TRP A 185 9.56 10.18 2.26
N LEU A 186 9.77 9.41 1.17
CA LEU A 186 9.86 7.96 1.25
C LEU A 186 11.07 7.51 2.10
N CYS A 187 12.20 8.19 1.96
CA CYS A 187 13.40 7.97 2.79
C CYS A 187 13.11 8.26 4.26
N VAL A 188 12.49 9.40 4.59
CA VAL A 188 12.11 9.73 5.97
C VAL A 188 11.18 8.68 6.57
N GLU A 189 10.18 8.23 5.82
CA GLU A 189 9.23 7.21 6.28
C GLU A 189 9.95 5.90 6.63
N VAL A 190 10.96 5.46 5.85
CA VAL A 190 11.76 4.27 6.18
C VAL A 190 12.64 4.51 7.40
N LEU A 191 13.37 5.62 7.44
CA LEU A 191 14.30 5.94 8.53
C LEU A 191 13.58 6.08 9.87
N SER A 192 12.33 6.56 9.87
CA SER A 192 11.49 6.64 11.07
C SER A 192 11.22 5.29 11.74
N GLN A 193 11.43 4.17 11.02
CA GLN A 193 11.19 2.82 11.51
C GLN A 193 12.45 2.14 12.06
N LEU A 194 13.61 2.81 11.99
CA LEU A 194 14.92 2.24 12.30
C LEU A 194 15.58 3.02 13.44
N PRO A 195 16.34 2.36 14.33
CA PRO A 195 17.00 3.04 15.43
C PRO A 195 18.05 4.03 14.91
N SER A 196 17.90 5.30 15.28
CA SER A 196 18.64 6.42 14.71
C SER A 196 20.14 6.36 14.97
N GLU A 197 20.54 5.68 16.04
CA GLU A 197 21.90 5.53 16.54
C GLU A 197 22.82 4.86 15.49
N TYR A 198 22.23 4.00 14.65
CA TYR A 198 23.00 3.26 13.65
C TYR A 198 23.18 4.00 12.32
N TRP A 199 22.25 4.89 11.95
CA TRP A 199 22.21 5.46 10.59
C TRP A 199 22.35 6.98 10.55
N ALA A 200 22.10 7.70 11.64
CA ALA A 200 22.08 9.17 11.65
C ALA A 200 23.40 9.81 11.20
N SER A 201 24.55 9.20 11.53
CA SER A 201 25.88 9.68 11.11
C SER A 201 26.29 9.19 9.72
N SER A 202 25.60 8.19 9.17
CA SER A 202 25.96 7.53 7.90
C SER A 202 25.19 8.09 6.70
N ILE A 203 24.16 8.90 6.93
CA ILE A 203 23.28 9.45 5.90
C ILE A 203 23.32 10.98 5.98
N SER A 204 23.75 11.61 4.89
CA SER A 204 23.72 13.06 4.72
C SER A 204 22.29 13.55 4.48
N MET A 205 21.92 14.67 5.10
CA MET A 205 20.61 15.33 4.94
C MET A 205 20.61 16.40 3.83
N THR A 206 21.58 16.36 2.91
CA THR A 206 21.64 17.24 1.74
C THR A 206 20.74 16.73 0.62
N LYS A 207 20.24 17.63 -0.23
CA LYS A 207 19.30 17.30 -1.31
C LYS A 207 19.91 16.32 -2.33
N GLU A 208 21.21 16.42 -2.56
CA GLU A 208 21.96 15.63 -3.54
C GLU A 208 22.25 14.21 -3.05
N ASP A 209 22.36 14.02 -1.73
CA ASP A 209 22.68 12.73 -1.11
C ASP A 209 21.46 12.00 -0.55
N PHE A 210 20.38 12.73 -0.26
CA PHE A 210 19.16 12.17 0.31
C PHE A 210 18.21 11.62 -0.76
N THR A 211 18.71 10.65 -1.52
CA THR A 211 17.96 9.90 -2.54
C THR A 211 17.69 8.47 -2.10
N VAL A 212 16.70 7.83 -2.72
CA VAL A 212 16.30 6.47 -2.33
C VAL A 212 17.46 5.48 -2.47
N ASP A 213 18.24 5.56 -3.55
CA ASP A 213 19.32 4.60 -3.81
C ASP A 213 20.50 4.77 -2.85
N LYS A 214 20.85 6.01 -2.49
CA LYS A 214 21.92 6.30 -1.53
C LYS A 214 21.53 5.88 -0.12
N VAL A 215 20.29 6.17 0.30
CA VAL A 215 19.74 5.75 1.60
C VAL A 215 19.63 4.23 1.67
N GLU A 216 19.08 3.58 0.65
CA GLU A 216 19.02 2.11 0.56
C GLU A 216 20.43 1.50 0.66
N GLY A 217 21.40 2.04 -0.08
CA GLY A 217 22.79 1.59 -0.04
C GLY A 217 23.46 1.77 1.33
N ALA A 218 23.20 2.87 2.03
CA ALA A 218 23.71 3.08 3.38
C ALA A 218 23.09 2.10 4.39
N LEU A 219 21.77 1.96 4.39
CA LEU A 219 21.06 1.05 5.29
C LEU A 219 21.46 -0.40 5.05
N ARG A 220 21.66 -0.82 3.80
CA ARG A 220 22.15 -2.17 3.48
C ARG A 220 23.58 -2.42 3.95
N ARG A 221 24.44 -1.39 4.00
CA ARG A 221 25.79 -1.53 4.59
C ARG A 221 25.74 -1.71 6.11
N ILE A 222 24.79 -1.05 6.78
CA ILE A 222 24.63 -1.09 8.25
C ILE A 222 23.94 -2.38 8.70
N PHE A 223 22.80 -2.70 8.08
CA PHE A 223 21.91 -3.78 8.52
C PHE A 223 22.01 -5.04 7.67
N GLY A 224 22.64 -4.99 6.49
CA GLY A 224 22.78 -6.16 5.62
C GLY A 224 21.43 -6.71 5.16
N GLU A 225 21.24 -8.02 5.35
CA GLU A 225 20.02 -8.76 5.01
C GLU A 225 19.12 -9.02 6.24
N LYS A 226 19.34 -8.29 7.34
CA LYS A 226 18.54 -8.40 8.56
C LYS A 226 17.08 -8.03 8.30
N SER A 227 16.18 -8.71 9.01
CA SER A 227 14.75 -8.37 9.01
C SER A 227 14.45 -7.22 9.98
N LYS A 228 13.22 -6.67 9.91
CA LYS A 228 12.77 -5.63 10.86
C LYS A 228 12.93 -6.07 12.31
N LYS A 229 12.66 -7.35 12.58
CA LYS A 229 12.76 -7.93 13.92
C LYS A 229 14.21 -7.99 14.38
N ASP A 230 15.10 -8.43 13.52
CA ASP A 230 16.53 -8.55 13.85
C ASP A 230 17.15 -7.17 14.11
N VAL A 231 16.78 -6.17 13.32
CA VAL A 231 17.20 -4.78 13.54
C VAL A 231 16.69 -4.26 14.89
N GLY A 232 15.42 -4.51 15.23
CA GLY A 232 14.86 -4.13 16.53
C GLY A 232 15.49 -4.87 17.73
N LEU A 233 16.11 -6.03 17.51
CA LEU A 233 16.82 -6.78 18.54
C LEU A 233 18.30 -6.36 18.69
N MET A 234 18.86 -5.59 17.75
CA MET A 234 20.23 -5.10 17.84
C MET A 234 20.47 -4.24 19.10
N ASP A 235 19.42 -3.55 19.57
CA ASP A 235 19.43 -2.75 20.80
C ASP A 235 19.60 -3.61 22.07
N LYS A 236 19.26 -4.91 22.01
CA LYS A 236 19.24 -5.81 23.19
C LYS A 236 20.45 -6.74 23.29
N THR A 237 21.30 -6.82 22.27
CA THR A 237 22.33 -7.87 22.24
C THR A 237 23.77 -7.37 22.17
N GLN A 238 24.07 -6.11 21.82
CA GLN A 238 25.46 -5.72 21.64
C GLN A 238 25.74 -4.23 21.91
N VAL A 239 26.23 -3.95 23.12
CA VAL A 239 27.27 -2.93 23.35
C VAL A 239 28.54 -3.46 22.69
N THR A 240 28.71 -3.23 21.39
CA THR A 240 30.01 -3.45 20.74
C THR A 240 30.34 -2.25 19.89
N HIS A 241 31.29 -1.47 20.38
CA HIS A 241 32.04 -0.47 19.63
C HIS A 241 32.42 -1.05 18.26
N ILE A 242 31.85 -0.52 17.18
CA ILE A 242 32.34 -0.80 15.83
C ILE A 242 33.58 0.06 15.63
N ASN A 243 34.74 -0.55 15.89
CA ASN A 243 36.02 -0.04 15.43
C ASN A 243 36.09 -0.19 13.90
N ASN A 244 36.04 0.92 13.18
CA ASN A 244 36.36 0.95 11.76
C ASN A 244 37.89 0.92 11.58
N ILE A 245 38.42 -0.18 11.04
CA ILE A 245 39.77 -0.35 10.47
C ILE A 245 39.54 -1.09 9.14
N ARG A 246 40.07 -0.79 7.95
CA ARG A 246 41.17 0.04 7.44
C ARG A 246 40.99 0.11 5.92
N THR A 247 41.48 1.16 5.26
CA THR A 247 42.04 1.03 3.91
C THR A 247 43.54 1.32 3.97
N LYS A 248 44.32 0.24 3.84
CA LYS A 248 45.73 0.04 3.44
C LYS A 248 46.82 1.03 3.90
N VAL A 249 47.84 0.44 4.53
CA VAL A 249 49.10 1.08 4.97
C VAL A 249 50.25 0.73 4.02
N VAL A 250 51.03 1.75 3.69
CA VAL A 250 52.47 1.72 3.42
C VAL A 250 52.98 2.90 4.26
N GLY A 251 53.61 2.74 5.42
CA GLY A 251 54.81 1.99 5.69
C GLY A 251 55.83 3.00 6.21
N GLN A 252 55.77 3.38 7.50
CA GLN A 252 56.91 3.89 8.25
C GLN A 252 56.59 4.04 9.74
N LYS A 253 57.51 3.53 10.55
CA LYS A 253 57.52 3.48 12.01
C LYS A 253 58.01 4.83 12.54
N ARG A 254 57.19 5.61 13.28
CA ARG A 254 57.68 6.74 14.10
C ARG A 254 56.90 6.89 15.42
N LYS A 255 57.68 7.20 16.47
CA LYS A 255 57.35 7.48 17.87
C LYS A 255 56.30 8.60 18.04
N PRO A 256 55.61 8.68 19.21
CA PRO A 256 54.61 9.70 19.47
C PRO A 256 55.29 11.06 19.63
N THR A 257 54.89 12.02 18.81
CA THR A 257 55.15 13.44 19.04
C THR A 257 53.79 14.13 19.03
N SER A 258 53.48 14.73 20.17
CA SER A 258 52.36 15.63 20.41
C SER A 258 52.38 16.78 19.42
N THR A 259 51.21 17.18 18.93
CA THR A 259 51.01 18.52 18.39
C THR A 259 49.61 18.99 18.80
N GLU A 260 49.61 19.99 19.68
CA GLU A 260 48.51 20.60 20.45
C GLU A 260 47.55 21.48 19.63
N GLY A 261 47.38 21.24 18.33
CA GLY A 261 46.80 22.26 17.45
C GLY A 261 45.31 22.22 17.13
N ASP A 262 44.61 21.07 17.21
CA ASP A 262 43.39 20.92 16.38
C ASP A 262 42.23 20.14 17.03
N ARG A 263 42.07 20.23 18.36
CA ARG A 263 40.89 19.70 19.04
C ARG A 263 40.07 20.81 19.69
N SER A 264 38.91 21.08 19.10
CA SER A 264 37.84 21.87 19.71
C SER A 264 37.20 21.11 20.88
N CYS A 265 36.90 21.83 21.96
CA CYS A 265 36.22 21.30 23.14
C CYS A 265 34.82 20.78 22.80
N PHE A 266 34.51 19.53 23.17
CA PHE A 266 33.18 18.92 22.93
C PHE A 266 32.02 19.49 23.78
N TYR A 267 32.25 20.59 24.51
CA TYR A 267 31.22 21.25 25.31
C TYR A 267 30.89 22.65 24.78
N CYS A 268 31.90 23.50 24.58
CA CYS A 268 31.72 24.85 24.05
C CYS A 268 32.19 25.02 22.59
N PHE A 269 32.76 23.98 21.99
CA PHE A 269 33.30 23.96 20.61
C PHE A 269 34.48 24.91 20.34
N GLU A 270 35.04 25.55 21.38
CA GLU A 270 36.25 26.37 21.30
C GLU A 270 37.54 25.53 21.33
N ALA A 271 38.58 25.98 20.63
CA ALA A 271 39.88 25.31 20.60
C ALA A 271 40.72 25.61 21.86
N GLY A 272 41.79 24.81 22.08
CA GLY A 272 42.79 25.09 23.11
C GLY A 272 42.55 24.45 24.49
N HIS A 273 41.49 23.65 24.68
CA HIS A 273 41.27 22.91 25.92
C HIS A 273 40.41 21.65 25.73
N PHE A 274 40.50 20.69 26.67
CA PHE A 274 39.64 19.50 26.69
C PHE A 274 38.33 19.76 27.45
N LYS A 275 37.31 18.92 27.21
CA LYS A 275 36.01 18.98 27.93
C LYS A 275 36.14 18.81 29.46
N SER A 276 37.24 18.25 29.95
CA SER A 276 37.60 18.21 31.38
C SER A 276 37.86 19.61 31.95
N ASP A 277 38.54 20.45 31.16
CA ASP A 277 39.15 21.72 31.58
C ASP A 277 38.40 22.93 30.97
N CYS A 278 37.15 22.71 30.55
CA CYS A 278 36.34 23.73 29.90
C CYS A 278 35.85 24.80 30.89
N PRO A 279 36.23 26.08 30.72
CA PRO A 279 35.83 27.15 31.63
C PRO A 279 34.31 27.33 31.70
N ALA A 280 33.62 27.20 30.57
CA ALA A 280 32.15 27.29 30.51
C ALA A 280 31.48 26.18 31.33
N LYS A 281 32.02 24.96 31.26
CA LYS A 281 31.53 23.82 32.04
C LYS A 281 31.84 23.94 33.54
N ALA A 282 32.96 24.58 33.88
CA ALA A 282 33.31 24.88 35.27
C ALA A 282 32.38 25.96 35.84
N ALA A 283 32.10 27.02 35.07
CA ALA A 283 31.17 28.09 35.44
C ALA A 283 29.73 27.59 35.62
N ASP A 284 29.26 26.66 34.77
CA ASP A 284 27.93 26.04 34.91
C ASP A 284 27.82 25.07 36.11
N ARG A 285 28.96 24.65 36.66
CA ARG A 285 29.02 23.79 37.85
C ARG A 285 29.34 24.54 39.14
N ASP A 286 29.53 25.85 39.07
CA ASP A 286 29.75 26.67 40.26
C ASP A 286 28.45 26.75 41.09
N PRO A 287 28.43 26.21 42.32
CA PRO A 287 27.26 26.24 43.17
C PRO A 287 26.87 27.65 43.66
N ASN A 288 27.71 28.68 43.44
CA ASN A 288 27.45 30.06 43.85
C ASN A 288 26.92 30.97 42.71
N ARG A 289 26.53 30.43 41.56
CA ARG A 289 25.99 31.25 40.46
C ARG A 289 24.65 31.89 40.86
N GLN A 290 24.65 33.20 41.10
CA GLN A 290 23.44 34.01 41.13
C GLN A 290 22.81 33.97 39.73
N GLY A 291 21.59 33.45 39.65
CA GLY A 291 20.86 33.29 38.41
C GLY A 291 20.38 34.64 37.89
N ASP A 292 21.08 35.18 36.89
CA ASP A 292 20.59 36.34 36.18
C ASP A 292 19.63 35.94 35.05
N LEU A 293 18.41 36.40 35.31
CA LEU A 293 17.24 36.53 34.47
C LEU A 293 17.52 36.91 33.01
N ILE A 294 16.70 36.29 32.17
CA ILE A 294 16.23 36.73 30.86
C ILE A 294 16.16 38.26 30.77
N SER A 295 16.87 38.84 29.81
CA SER A 295 16.47 40.11 29.18
C SER A 295 16.79 40.03 27.70
N GLY A 296 15.73 40.04 26.88
CA GLY A 296 15.87 40.16 25.44
C GLY A 296 16.17 41.59 25.02
N ARG A 297 16.67 41.76 23.80
CA ARG A 297 16.20 42.78 22.87
C ARG A 297 16.87 42.63 21.50
N THR A 298 16.01 42.72 20.48
CA THR A 298 16.19 43.32 19.14
C THR A 298 17.42 42.95 18.33
#